data_AF-A0A7C5E9X8-F1
#
_entry.id   AF-A0A7C5E9X8-F1
#
_cell.length_a   1.000
_cell.length_b   1.000
_cell.length_c   1.000
_cell.angle_alpha   90.00
_cell.angle_beta   90.00
_cell.angle_gamma   90.00
#
_symmetry.space_group_name_H-M   'P 1'
#
loop_
_entity.id
_entity.type
_entity.pdbx_description
1 polymer ?
#
loop_
_entity_poly.entity_id
_entity_poly.type
_entity_poly.pdbx_seq_one_letter_code
_entity_poly.pdbx_strand_id
1 'polypeptide(L)'
;MELIKITPDKEKAKSILKMVSLIKERITKQEREKMAALIIADYYEILKELITAILLVDGYKTLNHKDLIDYLKEKCKEFSIHEISVLDDLRVLRNRIAYEGFFIEPSYLERNESLFKEIIKKLESLVERKLK
;
A
#
# COMPACT_ATOMS: atom_id res chain seq x y z
N MET A 1 -14.35 -10.52 -4.74
CA MET A 1 -13.67 -10.17 -3.49
C MET A 1 -14.02 -11.18 -2.42
N GLU A 2 -13.05 -11.90 -1.86
CA GLU A 2 -13.25 -12.86 -0.77
C GLU A 2 -12.77 -12.26 0.55
N LEU A 3 -13.72 -11.72 1.32
CA LEU A 3 -13.46 -11.15 2.65
C LEU A 3 -13.85 -12.12 3.75
N ILE A 4 -12.99 -12.22 4.75
CA ILE A 4 -13.25 -12.98 5.97
C ILE A 4 -13.64 -11.98 7.06
N LYS A 5 -14.84 -12.13 7.62
CA LYS A 5 -15.30 -11.31 8.74
C LYS A 5 -14.54 -11.67 10.01
N ILE A 6 -14.11 -10.66 10.75
CA ILE A 6 -13.41 -10.77 12.02
C ILE A 6 -13.94 -9.73 13.01
N THR A 7 -13.57 -9.87 14.28
CA THR A 7 -13.72 -8.76 15.22
C THR A 7 -12.78 -7.62 14.80
N PRO A 8 -13.28 -6.36 14.71
CA PRO A 8 -12.43 -5.22 14.43
C PRO A 8 -11.20 -5.14 15.34
N ASP A 9 -10.03 -4.90 14.77
CA ASP A 9 -8.75 -4.91 15.48
C ASP A 9 -8.00 -3.58 15.30
N LYS A 10 -8.40 -2.59 16.10
CA LYS A 10 -7.81 -1.25 16.10
C LYS A 10 -6.36 -1.24 16.61
N GLU A 11 -5.99 -2.12 17.54
CA GLU A 11 -4.63 -2.18 18.09
C GLU A 11 -3.63 -2.72 17.07
N LYS A 12 -4.03 -3.73 16.29
CA LYS A 12 -3.21 -4.20 15.16
C LYS A 12 -3.09 -3.14 14.08
N ALA A 13 -4.16 -2.41 13.75
CA ALA A 13 -4.09 -1.29 12.82
C ALA A 13 -3.10 -0.20 13.28
N LYS A 14 -3.07 0.15 14.58
CA LYS A 14 -2.06 1.07 15.14
C LYS A 14 -0.63 0.53 15.03
N SER A 15 -0.46 -0.78 15.24
CA SER A 15 0.85 -1.44 15.09
C SER A 15 1.35 -1.41 13.65
N ILE A 16 0.44 -1.59 12.68
CA ILE A 16 0.74 -1.43 11.25
C ILE A 16 1.23 -0.02 10.94
N LEU A 17 0.59 1.04 11.47
CA LEU A 17 1.05 2.41 11.25
C LEU A 17 2.50 2.64 11.73
N LYS A 18 2.90 2.01 12.84
CA LYS A 18 4.30 2.03 13.30
C LYS A 18 5.23 1.37 12.28
N MET A 19 4.84 0.22 11.73
CA MET A 19 5.62 -0.47 10.69
C MET A 19 5.75 0.37 9.42
N VAL A 20 4.67 1.01 8.97
CA VAL A 20 4.66 1.93 7.83
C VAL A 20 5.67 3.05 8.02
N SER A 21 5.76 3.63 9.22
CA SER A 21 6.75 4.66 9.53
C SER A 21 8.20 4.17 9.36
N LEU A 22 8.49 2.94 9.79
CA LEU A 22 9.83 2.35 9.64
C LEU A 22 10.17 2.08 8.17
N ILE A 23 9.20 1.63 7.36
CA ILE A 23 9.41 1.43 5.92
C ILE A 23 9.66 2.78 5.22
N LYS A 24 8.91 3.83 5.57
CA LYS A 24 9.15 5.18 5.06
C LYS A 24 10.57 5.67 5.38
N GLU A 25 11.04 5.44 6.60
CA GLU A 25 12.42 5.76 7.00
C GLU A 25 13.44 4.92 6.22
N ARG A 26 13.15 3.64 5.94
CA ARG A 26 14.02 2.81 5.10
C ARG A 26 14.16 3.39 3.68
N ILE A 27 13.05 3.82 3.07
CA ILE A 27 13.05 4.41 1.71
C ILE A 27 14.00 5.60 1.61
N THR A 28 14.06 6.46 2.64
CA THR A 28 14.94 7.64 2.61
C THR A 28 16.42 7.31 2.73
N LYS A 29 16.76 6.10 3.18
CA LYS A 29 18.15 5.62 3.36
C LYS A 29 18.66 4.79 2.18
N GLN A 30 17.80 4.42 1.23
CA GLN A 30 18.17 3.59 0.08
C GLN A 30 18.82 4.41 -1.04
N GLU A 31 19.82 3.82 -1.71
CA GLU A 31 20.47 4.43 -2.88
C GLU A 31 19.56 4.33 -4.11
N ARG A 32 18.93 5.45 -4.47
CA ARG A 32 17.82 5.48 -5.44
C ARG A 32 18.18 4.93 -6.82
N GLU A 33 19.37 5.26 -7.32
CA GLU A 33 19.86 4.80 -8.63
C GLU A 33 20.02 3.28 -8.72
N LYS A 34 20.43 2.62 -7.62
CA LYS A 34 20.67 1.18 -7.61
C LYS A 34 19.47 0.38 -7.09
N MET A 35 18.66 0.99 -6.24
CA MET A 35 17.64 0.31 -5.45
C MET A 35 16.22 0.70 -5.87
N ALA A 36 16.02 1.30 -7.03
CA ALA A 36 14.71 1.75 -7.52
C ALA A 36 13.64 0.64 -7.42
N ALA A 37 13.96 -0.58 -7.84
CA ALA A 37 13.04 -1.72 -7.74
C ALA A 37 12.65 -2.04 -6.28
N LEU A 38 13.62 -2.00 -5.35
CA LEU A 38 13.36 -2.25 -3.94
C LEU A 38 12.53 -1.13 -3.30
N ILE A 39 12.82 0.13 -3.66
CA ILE A 39 12.05 1.29 -3.20
C ILE A 39 10.59 1.20 -3.68
N ILE A 40 10.36 0.80 -4.93
CA ILE A 40 9.01 0.62 -5.48
C ILE A 40 8.27 -0.52 -4.75
N ALA A 41 8.96 -1.62 -4.46
CA ALA A 41 8.39 -2.70 -3.67
C ALA A 41 8.02 -2.23 -2.26
N ASP A 42 8.86 -1.39 -1.64
CA ASP A 42 8.60 -0.78 -0.33
C ASP A 42 7.41 0.18 -0.34
N TYR A 43 7.23 0.96 -1.42
CA TYR A 43 6.03 1.77 -1.62
C TYR A 43 4.76 0.92 -1.68
N TYR A 44 4.80 -0.17 -2.46
CA TYR A 44 3.66 -1.08 -2.52
C TYR A 44 3.37 -1.74 -1.17
N GLU A 45 4.40 -2.10 -0.40
CA GLU A 45 4.25 -2.67 0.93
C GLU A 45 3.52 -1.68 1.87
N ILE A 46 3.90 -0.40 1.88
CA ILE A 46 3.21 0.64 2.65
C ILE A 46 1.72 0.72 2.25
N LEU A 47 1.44 0.77 0.96
CA LEU A 47 0.06 0.86 0.44
C LEU A 47 -0.77 -0.35 0.88
N LYS A 48 -0.24 -1.56 0.69
CA LYS A 48 -0.88 -2.82 1.09
C LYS A 48 -1.16 -2.87 2.60
N GLU A 49 -0.19 -2.47 3.42
CA GLU A 49 -0.33 -2.45 4.88
C GLU A 49 -1.39 -1.44 5.34
N LEU A 50 -1.41 -0.23 4.77
CA LEU A 50 -2.44 0.76 5.09
C LEU A 50 -3.85 0.27 4.72
N ILE A 51 -4.02 -0.37 3.57
CA ILE A 51 -5.30 -0.96 3.18
C ILE A 51 -5.69 -2.09 4.13
N THR A 52 -4.74 -2.90 4.54
CA THR A 52 -4.95 -3.96 5.53
C THR A 52 -5.42 -3.36 6.86
N ALA A 53 -4.82 -2.26 7.31
CA ALA A 53 -5.25 -1.56 8.52
C ALA A 53 -6.70 -1.06 8.38
N ILE A 54 -7.11 -0.54 7.21
CA ILE A 54 -8.50 -0.15 6.95
C ILE A 54 -9.45 -1.34 7.10
N LEU A 55 -9.14 -2.48 6.47
CA LEU A 55 -9.97 -3.69 6.57
C LEU A 55 -10.08 -4.18 8.03
N LEU A 56 -8.96 -4.18 8.77
CA LEU A 56 -8.94 -4.62 10.17
C LEU A 56 -9.85 -3.76 11.04
N VAL A 57 -9.88 -2.44 10.83
CA VAL A 57 -10.78 -1.54 11.57
C VAL A 57 -12.23 -1.75 11.15
N ASP A 58 -12.48 -2.12 9.90
CA ASP A 58 -13.82 -2.43 9.40
C ASP A 58 -14.32 -3.84 9.75
N GLY A 59 -13.50 -4.66 10.43
CA GLY A 59 -13.87 -6.01 10.84
C GLY A 59 -13.72 -7.05 9.73
N TYR A 60 -12.78 -6.85 8.82
CA TYR A 60 -12.48 -7.76 7.73
C TYR A 60 -10.99 -8.09 7.64
N LYS A 61 -10.68 -9.21 7.00
CA LYS A 61 -9.35 -9.53 6.48
C LYS A 61 -9.49 -10.24 5.13
N THR A 62 -8.42 -10.25 4.36
CA THR A 62 -8.30 -11.07 3.15
C THR A 62 -6.90 -11.68 3.08
N LEU A 63 -6.75 -12.76 2.31
CA LEU A 63 -5.47 -13.37 1.98
C LEU A 63 -4.96 -12.94 0.60
N ASN A 64 -5.78 -12.21 -0.17
CA ASN A 64 -5.49 -11.82 -1.53
C ASN A 64 -5.27 -10.31 -1.62
N HIS A 65 -4.12 -9.92 -2.18
CA HIS A 65 -3.80 -8.52 -2.37
C HIS A 65 -4.75 -7.81 -3.35
N LYS A 66 -5.29 -8.54 -4.35
CA LYS A 66 -6.27 -7.97 -5.27
C LYS A 66 -7.55 -7.57 -4.53
N ASP A 67 -7.97 -8.38 -3.56
CA ASP A 67 -9.16 -8.12 -2.75
C ASP A 67 -8.99 -6.88 -1.85
N LEU A 68 -7.77 -6.53 -1.45
CA LEU A 68 -7.49 -5.26 -0.76
C LEU A 68 -7.84 -4.07 -1.67
N ILE A 69 -7.44 -4.13 -2.94
CA ILE A 69 -7.66 -3.05 -3.91
C ILE A 69 -9.14 -2.99 -4.31
N ASP A 70 -9.77 -4.15 -4.54
CA ASP A 70 -11.20 -4.25 -4.82
C ASP A 70 -12.02 -3.70 -3.64
N TYR A 71 -11.60 -3.95 -2.39
CA TYR A 71 -12.23 -3.36 -1.21
C TYR A 71 -12.22 -1.84 -1.23
N LEU A 72 -11.04 -1.24 -1.47
CA LEU A 72 -10.93 0.22 -1.59
C LEU A 72 -11.84 0.75 -2.69
N LYS A 73 -11.81 0.13 -3.87
CA LYS A 73 -12.60 0.56 -5.03
C LYS A 73 -14.09 0.56 -4.73
N GLU A 74 -14.60 -0.47 -4.04
CA GLU A 74 -16.02 -0.61 -3.75
C GLU A 74 -16.49 0.20 -2.54
N LYS A 75 -15.65 0.31 -1.50
CA LYS A 75 -16.05 0.86 -0.19
C LYS A 75 -15.53 2.27 0.09
N CYS A 76 -14.51 2.73 -0.63
CA CYS A 76 -13.86 4.02 -0.40
C CYS A 76 -13.94 4.91 -1.66
N LYS A 77 -15.02 5.70 -1.77
CA LYS A 77 -15.27 6.57 -2.93
C LYS A 77 -14.32 7.77 -3.09
N GLU A 78 -13.39 7.96 -2.16
CA GLU A 78 -12.41 9.07 -2.19
C GLU A 78 -11.19 8.79 -3.09
N PHE A 79 -11.08 7.56 -3.60
CA PHE A 79 -10.04 7.15 -4.54
C PHE A 79 -10.57 7.18 -5.96
N SER A 80 -9.82 7.85 -6.84
CA SER A 80 -10.10 7.89 -8.27
C SER A 80 -9.79 6.55 -8.95
N ILE A 81 -10.39 6.32 -10.11
CA ILE A 81 -10.10 5.13 -10.94
C ILE A 81 -8.61 5.04 -11.28
N HIS A 82 -7.96 6.18 -11.51
CA HIS A 82 -6.52 6.23 -11.78
C HIS A 82 -5.69 5.73 -10.59
N GLU A 83 -6.00 6.19 -9.37
CA GLU A 83 -5.30 5.73 -8.15
C GLU A 83 -5.51 4.24 -7.91
N ILE A 84 -6.72 3.72 -8.16
CA ILE A 84 -7.00 2.28 -8.08
C ILE A 84 -6.19 1.50 -9.12
N SER A 85 -6.05 2.02 -10.35
CA SER A 85 -5.21 1.40 -11.39
C SER A 85 -3.75 1.34 -10.95
N VAL A 86 -3.22 2.44 -10.39
CA VAL A 86 -1.83 2.52 -9.92
C VAL A 86 -1.55 1.51 -8.80
N LEU A 87 -2.51 1.28 -7.91
CA LEU A 87 -2.39 0.25 -6.87
C LEU A 87 -2.28 -1.16 -7.48
N ASP A 88 -3.05 -1.46 -8.52
CA ASP A 88 -3.00 -2.76 -9.19
C ASP A 88 -1.72 -2.94 -10.01
N ASP A 89 -1.28 -1.89 -10.69
CA ASP A 89 -0.01 -1.87 -11.42
C ASP A 89 1.17 -2.10 -10.48
N LEU A 90 1.18 -1.44 -9.32
CA LEU A 90 2.19 -1.66 -8.27
C LEU A 90 2.15 -3.08 -7.70
N ARG A 91 0.96 -3.68 -7.54
CA ARG A 91 0.82 -5.07 -7.11
C ARG A 91 1.49 -6.01 -8.11
N VAL A 92 1.22 -5.84 -9.39
CA VAL A 92 1.84 -6.64 -10.46
C VAL A 92 3.35 -6.40 -10.49
N LEU A 93 3.77 -5.14 -10.43
CA LEU A 93 5.18 -4.76 -10.49
C LEU A 93 5.98 -5.32 -9.30
N ARG A 94 5.46 -5.20 -8.08
CA ARG A 94 6.09 -5.79 -6.89
C ARG A 94 6.21 -7.31 -7.00
N ASN A 95 5.21 -8.00 -7.57
CA ASN A 95 5.32 -9.45 -7.78
C ASN A 95 6.45 -9.79 -8.75
N ARG A 96 6.60 -9.05 -9.85
CA ARG A 96 7.71 -9.25 -10.79
C ARG A 96 9.06 -8.98 -10.12
N ILE A 97 9.18 -7.92 -9.31
CA ILE A 97 10.40 -7.63 -8.56
C ILE A 97 10.74 -8.79 -7.61
N ALA A 98 9.75 -9.25 -6.82
CA ALA A 98 9.97 -10.24 -5.77
C ALA A 98 10.21 -11.67 -6.29
N TYR A 99 9.53 -12.07 -7.37
CA TYR A 99 9.55 -13.45 -7.85
C TYR A 99 10.36 -13.64 -9.14
N GLU A 100 10.52 -12.60 -9.95
CA GLU A 100 11.25 -12.67 -11.23
C GLU A 100 12.59 -11.92 -11.18
N GLY A 101 12.89 -11.22 -10.07
CA GLY A 101 14.09 -10.38 -9.98
C GLY A 101 14.04 -9.19 -10.95
N PHE A 102 12.84 -8.71 -11.29
CA PHE A 102 12.65 -7.67 -12.29
C PHE A 102 13.31 -6.35 -11.86
N PHE A 103 14.19 -5.83 -12.73
CA PHE A 103 14.82 -4.53 -12.56
C PHE A 103 13.96 -3.41 -13.14
N ILE A 104 14.02 -2.24 -12.52
CA ILE A 104 13.26 -1.06 -12.92
C ILE A 104 14.23 0.11 -13.05
N GLU A 105 14.09 0.84 -14.16
CA GLU A 105 14.80 2.09 -14.40
C GLU A 105 14.51 3.12 -13.29
N PRO A 106 15.52 3.77 -12.69
CA PRO A 106 15.32 4.79 -11.65
C PRO A 106 14.35 5.89 -12.05
N SER A 107 14.34 6.26 -13.34
CA SER A 107 13.41 7.24 -13.88
C SER A 107 11.92 6.89 -13.68
N TYR A 108 11.56 5.61 -13.56
CA TYR A 108 10.19 5.22 -13.23
C TYR A 108 9.83 5.64 -11.81
N LEU A 109 10.73 5.44 -10.84
CA LEU A 109 10.52 5.89 -9.47
C LEU A 109 10.36 7.42 -9.44
N GLU A 110 11.25 8.16 -10.11
CA GLU A 110 11.20 9.63 -10.15
C GLU A 110 9.87 10.18 -10.67
N ARG A 111 9.34 9.60 -11.75
CA ARG A 111 8.07 10.06 -12.35
C ARG A 111 6.84 9.75 -11.51
N ASN A 112 6.86 8.66 -10.73
CA ASN A 112 5.66 8.16 -10.05
C ASN A 112 5.66 8.37 -8.53
N GLU A 113 6.81 8.68 -7.92
CA GLU A 113 6.91 8.77 -6.45
C GLU A 113 5.96 9.80 -5.83
N SER A 114 5.73 10.95 -6.49
CA SER A 114 4.76 11.95 -6.00
C SER A 114 3.37 11.34 -5.86
N LEU A 115 2.92 10.61 -6.87
CA LEU A 115 1.62 9.95 -6.87
C LEU A 115 1.53 8.87 -5.79
N PHE A 116 2.60 8.09 -5.58
CA PHE A 116 2.64 7.10 -4.50
C PHE A 116 2.49 7.77 -3.14
N LYS A 117 3.21 8.89 -2.91
CA LYS A 117 3.13 9.67 -1.67
C LYS A 117 1.73 10.26 -1.45
N GLU A 118 1.07 10.72 -2.51
CA GLU A 118 -0.31 11.24 -2.44
C GLU A 118 -1.31 10.15 -2.03
N ILE A 119 -1.26 8.97 -2.65
CA ILE A 119 -2.13 7.83 -2.31
C ILE A 119 -1.88 7.39 -0.87
N ILE A 120 -0.62 7.29 -0.44
CA ILE A 120 -0.25 6.97 0.95
C ILE A 120 -0.88 7.97 1.92
N LYS A 121 -0.76 9.28 1.65
CA LYS A 121 -1.33 10.31 2.52
C LYS A 121 -2.85 10.20 2.64
N LYS A 122 -3.55 9.89 1.54
CA LYS A 122 -5.00 9.63 1.56
C LYS A 122 -5.35 8.42 2.41
N LEU A 123 -4.62 7.31 2.25
CA LEU A 123 -4.84 6.09 3.02
C LEU A 123 -4.57 6.30 4.52
N GLU A 124 -3.49 6.99 4.89
CA GLU A 124 -3.20 7.34 6.29
C GLU A 124 -4.32 8.17 6.91
N SER A 125 -4.77 9.21 6.19
CA SER A 125 -5.89 10.04 6.63
C SER A 125 -7.17 9.22 6.84
N LEU A 126 -7.44 8.24 5.97
CA LEU A 126 -8.58 7.33 6.10
C LEU A 126 -8.44 6.40 7.32
N VAL A 127 -7.27 5.81 7.55
CA VAL A 127 -7.00 4.97 8.73
C VAL A 127 -7.20 5.77 10.01
N GLU A 128 -6.64 6.99 10.08
CA GLU A 128 -6.77 7.86 11.25
C GLU A 128 -8.23 8.22 11.54
N ARG A 129 -9.03 8.53 10.52
CA ARG A 129 -10.47 8.80 10.69
C ARG A 129 -11.24 7.60 11.22
N LYS A 130 -10.86 6.38 10.83
CA LYS A 130 -11.50 5.12 11.28
C LYS A 130 -11.06 4.70 12.68
N LEU A 131 -9.86 5.11 13.11
CA LEU A 131 -9.35 4.81 14.44
C LEU A 131 -9.95 5.68 15.54
N LYS A 132 -10.33 6.93 15.21
CA LYS A 132 -11.12 7.81 16.08
C LYS A 132 -12.45 7.15 16.48
#